data_AF-A0A5K1ARI3-F1
#
_entry.id   AF-A0A5K1ARI3-F1
#
_cell.length_a   1.000
_cell.length_b   1.000
_cell.length_c   1.000
_cell.angle_alpha   90.00
_cell.angle_beta   90.00
_cell.angle_gamma   90.00
#
_symmetry.space_group_name_H-M   'P 1'
#
loop_
_entity.id
_entity.type
_entity.pdbx_description
1 polymer ?
#
loop_
_entity_poly.entity_id
_entity_poly.type
_entity_poly.pdbx_seq_one_letter_code
_entity_poly.pdbx_strand_id
1 'polypeptide(L)' 'LLRCSKSCRLRWTNYLRPGIKRGNFTEHEEKMIIHLQALLGN' A
#
# COMPACT_ATOMS: atom_id res chain seq x y z
N LEU A 1 3.78 9.57 23.73
CA LEU A 1 2.82 9.04 22.73
C LEU A 1 2.83 7.52 22.81
N LEU A 2 1.96 6.95 23.66
CA LEU A 2 1.88 5.50 23.84
C LEU A 2 1.39 4.85 22.54
N ARG A 3 1.97 3.70 22.20
CA ARG A 3 1.62 2.96 21.00
C ARG A 3 0.25 2.32 21.19
N CYS A 4 -0.79 2.87 20.57
CA CYS A 4 -2.13 2.27 20.59
C CYS A 4 -2.23 1.13 19.58
N SER A 5 -3.03 0.09 19.89
CA SER A 5 -3.20 -1.10 19.05
C SER A 5 -3.58 -0.77 17.60
N LYS A 6 -4.40 0.26 17.38
CA LYS A 6 -4.75 0.74 16.03
C LYS A 6 -3.52 1.25 15.26
N SER A 7 -2.68 2.07 15.90
CA SER A 7 -1.47 2.61 15.27
C SER A 7 -0.43 1.52 15.00
N CYS A 8 -0.27 0.57 15.94
CA CYS A 8 0.60 -0.59 15.74
C CYS A 8 0.12 -1.47 14.58
N ARG A 9 -1.18 -1.76 14.51
CA ARG A 9 -1.76 -2.56 13.43
C ARG A 9 -1.58 -1.88 12.08
N LEU A 10 -1.89 -0.60 11.98
CA LEU A 10 -1.71 0.18 10.75
C LEU A 10 -0.24 0.22 10.31
N ARG A 11 0.67 0.42 11.27
CA ARG A 11 2.11 0.38 10.99
C ARG A 11 2.55 -0.99 10.47
N TRP A 12 2.03 -2.07 11.06
CA TRP A 12 2.34 -3.41 10.60
C TRP A 12 1.85 -3.64 9.17
N THR A 13 0.58 -3.33 8.87
CA THR A 13 0.00 -3.57 7.55
C THR A 13 0.66 -2.78 6.44
N ASN A 14 1.06 -1.53 6.72
CA ASN A 14 1.53 -0.63 5.68
C ASN A 14 3.05 -0.63 5.51
N TYR A 15 3.79 -1.01 6.56
CA TYR A 15 5.25 -0.88 6.54
C TYR A 15 6.01 -2.14 6.97
N LEU A 16 5.53 -2.91 7.95
CA LEU A 16 6.35 -3.97 8.55
C LEU A 16 6.01 -5.39 8.09
N ARG A 17 4.83 -5.62 7.52
CA ARG A 17 4.42 -6.95 7.05
C ARG A 17 5.39 -7.46 5.97
N PRO A 18 5.91 -8.69 6.09
CA PRO A 18 6.70 -9.32 5.04
C PRO A 18 5.91 -9.42 3.72
N GLY A 19 6.57 -9.19 2.59
CA GLY A 19 5.95 -9.20 1.26
C GLY A 19 5.45 -7.85 0.76
N ILE A 20 5.56 -6.78 1.56
CA ILE A 20 5.39 -5.42 1.05
C ILE A 20 6.59 -5.09 0.15
N LYS A 21 6.34 -5.01 -1.16
CA LYS A 21 7.33 -4.51 -2.11
C LYS A 21 7.59 -3.03 -1.83
N ARG A 22 8.87 -2.66 -1.72
CA ARG A 22 9.33 -1.28 -1.53
C ARG A 22 10.16 -0.88 -2.74
N GLY A 23 10.02 0.38 -3.16
CA GLY A 23 10.65 0.90 -4.38
C GLY A 23 9.61 1.43 -5.35
N ASN A 24 10.07 1.81 -6.54
CA ASN A 24 9.21 2.34 -7.58
C ASN A 24 8.35 1.22 -8.19
N PHE A 25 7.18 1.61 -8.69
CA PHE A 25 6.38 0.72 -9.52
C PHE A 25 7.07 0.47 -10.85
N THR A 26 6.86 -0.72 -11.40
CA THR A 26 7.21 -0.99 -12.79
C THR A 26 6.19 -0.33 -13.72
N GLU A 27 6.56 -0.01 -14.97
CA GLU A 27 5.64 0.60 -15.94
C GLU A 27 4.35 -0.21 -16.14
N HIS A 28 4.43 -1.54 -15.99
CA HIS A 28 3.26 -2.41 -16.06
C HIS A 28 2.35 -2.24 -14.84
N GLU A 29 2.92 -2.22 -13.64
CA GLU A 29 2.17 -1.96 -12.40
C GLU A 29 1.52 -0.56 -12.44
N GLU A 30 2.22 0.46 -12.94
CA GLU A 30 1.67 1.81 -13.10
C GLU A 30 0.48 1.85 -14.07
N LYS A 31 0.62 1.23 -15.25
CA LYS A 31 -0.48 1.13 -16.21
C LYS A 31 -1.68 0.41 -15.63
N MET A 32 -1.45 -0.66 -14.86
CA MET A 32 -2.52 -1.39 -14.20
C MET A 32 -3.21 -0.54 -13.11
N ILE A 33 -2.44 0.21 -12.31
CA ILE A 33 -2.99 1.12 -11.31
C ILE A 33 -3.90 2.17 -11.96
N ILE A 34 -3.43 2.82 -13.04
CA ILE A 34 -4.22 3.84 -13.76
C ILE A 34 -5.49 3.22 -14.34
N HIS A 35 -5.38 2.05 -14.97
CA HIS A 35 -6.52 1.35 -15.55
C HIS A 35 -7.57 1.00 -14.49
N LEU A 36 -7.13 0.44 -13.36
CA LEU A 36 -8.02 0.07 -12.25
C LEU A 36 -8.66 1.32 -11.61
N GLN A 37 -7.90 2.42 -11.47
CA GLN A 37 -8.45 3.69 -10.97
C GLN A 37 -9.54 4.23 -11.89
N ALA A 38 -9.33 4.19 -13.22
CA ALA A 38 -10.31 4.65 -14.19
C ALA A 38 -11.59 3.78 -14.19
N LEU A 39 -11.45 2.48 -13.96
CA LEU A 39 -12.57 1.54 -13.95
C LEU A 39 -13.38 1.57 -12.65
N LEU A 40 -12.69 1.51 -11.51
CA LEU A 40 -13.34 1.31 -10.21
C LEU A 40 -13.66 2.62 -9.50
N GLY A 41 -12.87 3.66 -9.78
CA GLY A 41 -12.98 4.94 -9.10
C GLY A 41 -12.66 4.89 -7.60
N ASN A 42 -12.34 6.06 -7.06
CA ASN A 42 -12.37 6.45 -5.65
C ASN A 42 -12.34 7.97 -5.61
#